data_AF-A0A920TAS8-F1
#
_entry.id   AF-A0A920TAS8-F1
#
_cell.length_a   1.000
_cell.length_b   1.000
_cell.length_c   1.000
_cell.angle_alpha   90.00
_cell.angle_beta   90.00
_cell.angle_gamma   90.00
#
_symmetry.space_group_name_H-M   'P 1'
#
loop_
_entity.id
_entity.type
_entity.pdbx_description
1 polymer ?
#
loop_
_entity_poly.entity_id
_entity_poly.type
_entity_poly.pdbx_seq_one_letter_code
_entity_poly.pdbx_strand_id
1 'polypeptide(L)'
;MFNQPTEVEQLESLVDWSLKTTDGSRSDLGFRPMPTVWDEVVSDRNNCLRRSCPQHEQCFYYQALRRAQNADILIVNHALFFSDLAVRRAGGRLLPDYDVVIFDEAHTVEAGRC
;
A
#
# COMPACT_ATOMS: atom_id res chain seq x y z
N MET A 1 -0.87 -4.54 -23.37
CA MET A 1 -1.45 -3.62 -24.40
C MET A 1 -2.95 -3.82 -24.35
N PHE A 2 -3.71 -2.80 -23.95
CA PHE A 2 -5.16 -2.89 -23.74
C PHE A 2 -5.88 -3.21 -25.06
N ASN A 3 -6.72 -4.24 -25.05
CA ASN A 3 -7.35 -4.77 -26.25
C ASN A 3 -8.88 -4.58 -26.24
N GLN A 4 -9.45 -4.08 -25.14
CA GLN A 4 -10.87 -3.80 -25.04
C GLN A 4 -11.15 -2.31 -24.77
N PRO A 5 -12.18 -1.72 -25.40
CA PRO A 5 -12.58 -0.32 -25.14
C PRO A 5 -12.81 -0.02 -23.65
N THR A 6 -13.35 -0.99 -22.90
CA THR A 6 -13.60 -0.88 -21.47
C THR A 6 -12.33 -0.76 -20.62
N GLU A 7 -11.21 -1.34 -21.06
CA GLU A 7 -9.93 -1.21 -20.36
C GLU A 7 -9.38 0.22 -20.48
N VAL A 8 -9.56 0.84 -21.66
CA VAL A 8 -9.16 2.23 -21.92
C VAL A 8 -10.01 3.19 -21.09
N GLU A 9 -11.33 3.00 -21.05
CA GLU A 9 -12.24 3.81 -20.21
C GLU A 9 -11.88 3.73 -18.71
N GLN A 10 -11.52 2.54 -18.22
CA GLN A 10 -11.07 2.39 -16.84
C GLN A 10 -9.72 3.07 -16.58
N LEU A 11 -8.80 3.01 -17.53
CA LEU A 11 -7.51 3.69 -17.43
C LEU A 11 -7.70 5.21 -17.36
N GLU A 12 -8.54 5.78 -18.23
CA GLU A 12 -8.87 7.21 -18.19
C GLU A 12 -9.50 7.60 -16.84
N SER A 13 -10.44 6.79 -16.36
CA SER A 13 -11.06 6.99 -15.04
C SER A 13 -10.04 6.92 -13.89
N LEU A 14 -9.04 6.04 -13.98
CA LEU A 14 -7.95 5.94 -13.00
C LEU A 14 -7.02 7.14 -13.05
N VAL A 15 -6.71 7.66 -14.24
CA VAL A 15 -5.91 8.88 -14.40
C VAL A 15 -6.64 10.06 -13.74
N ASP A 16 -7.92 10.25 -14.04
CA ASP A 16 -8.75 11.30 -13.46
C ASP A 16 -8.87 11.20 -11.94
N TRP A 17 -8.99 9.98 -11.42
CA TRP A 17 -9.01 9.72 -9.98
C TRP A 17 -7.64 10.01 -9.34
N SER A 18 -6.54 9.64 -9.99
CA SER A 18 -5.19 9.83 -9.45
C SER A 18 -4.84 11.31 -9.22
N LEU A 19 -5.46 12.20 -9.98
CA LEU A 19 -5.31 13.66 -9.85
C LEU A 19 -6.17 14.26 -8.72
N LYS A 20 -7.15 13.52 -8.19
CA LYS A 20 -8.13 14.00 -7.20
C LYS A 20 -7.99 13.32 -5.85
N THR A 21 -7.50 12.09 -5.81
CA THR A 21 -7.32 11.33 -4.57
C THR A 21 -6.29 11.99 -3.65
N THR A 22 -6.49 11.81 -2.34
CA THR A 22 -5.60 12.38 -1.32
C THR A 22 -4.47 11.42 -0.96
N ASP A 23 -4.71 10.11 -1.00
CA ASP A 23 -3.77 9.10 -0.49
C ASP A 23 -3.44 7.98 -1.48
N GLY A 24 -4.06 7.98 -2.67
CA GLY A 24 -3.81 6.97 -3.70
C GLY A 24 -4.23 5.56 -3.29
N SER A 25 -5.09 5.42 -2.28
CA SER A 25 -5.56 4.12 -1.82
C SER A 25 -6.63 3.56 -2.76
N ARG A 26 -6.50 2.27 -3.11
CA ARG A 26 -7.53 1.59 -3.92
C ARG A 26 -8.92 1.62 -3.26
N SER A 27 -8.99 1.74 -1.93
CA SER A 27 -10.24 1.89 -1.17
C SER A 27 -10.98 3.19 -1.45
N ASP A 28 -10.28 4.25 -1.84
CA ASP A 28 -10.86 5.55 -2.19
C ASP A 28 -11.40 5.57 -3.63
N LEU A 29 -11.10 4.54 -4.43
CA LEU A 29 -11.58 4.43 -5.80
C LEU A 29 -13.06 4.04 -5.81
N GLY A 30 -13.90 4.85 -6.47
CA GLY A 30 -15.35 4.64 -6.54
C GLY A 30 -15.82 3.42 -7.34
N PHE A 31 -14.88 2.64 -7.90
CA PHE A 31 -15.17 1.41 -8.64
C PHE A 31 -14.05 0.38 -8.45
N ARG A 32 -14.33 -0.87 -8.81
CA ARG A 32 -13.33 -1.94 -8.80
C ARG A 32 -12.70 -2.06 -10.21
N PRO A 33 -11.42 -1.71 -10.38
CA PRO A 33 -10.75 -1.81 -11.69
C PRO A 33 -10.55 -3.29 -12.06
N MET A 34 -10.55 -3.56 -13.36
CA MET A 34 -10.19 -4.85 -13.92
C MET A 34 -8.74 -5.19 -13.52
N PRO A 35 -8.42 -6.47 -13.23
CA PRO A 35 -7.04 -6.86 -12.90
C PRO A 35 -6.03 -6.46 -13.98
N THR A 36 -6.38 -6.64 -15.25
CA THR A 36 -5.53 -6.27 -16.40
C THR A 36 -5.20 -4.78 -16.45
N VAL A 37 -6.09 -3.92 -15.97
CA VAL A 37 -5.86 -2.47 -15.90
C VAL A 37 -5.10 -2.11 -14.63
N TRP A 38 -5.47 -2.71 -13.49
CA TRP A 38 -4.85 -2.42 -12.21
C TRP A 38 -3.37 -2.82 -12.18
N ASP A 39 -3.02 -3.98 -12.73
CA ASP A 39 -1.66 -4.52 -12.73
C ASP A 39 -0.69 -3.63 -13.53
N GLU A 40 -1.20 -2.86 -14.50
CA GLU A 40 -0.41 -1.92 -15.31
C GLU A 40 -0.16 -0.57 -14.59
N VAL A 41 -0.99 -0.22 -13.60
CA VAL A 41 -0.92 1.10 -12.92
C VAL A 41 -0.45 1.03 -11.47
N VAL A 42 -0.61 -0.12 -10.82
CA VAL A 42 -0.26 -0.29 -9.41
C VAL A 42 1.25 -0.23 -9.23
N SER A 43 1.72 0.55 -8.26
CA SER A 43 3.12 0.49 -7.85
C SER A 43 3.36 -0.73 -6.96
N ASP A 44 4.22 -1.63 -7.40
CA ASP A 44 4.68 -2.80 -6.67
C ASP A 44 6.21 -2.79 -6.46
N ARG A 45 6.76 -3.85 -5.84
CA ARG A 45 8.21 -3.93 -5.56
C ARG A 45 9.08 -4.08 -6.81
N ASN A 46 8.51 -4.56 -7.92
CA ASN A 46 9.19 -4.88 -9.16
C ASN A 46 9.20 -3.71 -10.14
N ASN A 47 8.15 -2.89 -10.16
CA ASN A 47 8.02 -1.75 -11.07
C ASN A 47 8.35 -0.39 -10.43
N CYS A 48 8.51 -0.31 -9.11
CA CYS A 48 8.85 0.93 -8.43
C CYS A 48 10.34 1.29 -8.58
N LEU A 49 10.62 2.44 -9.19
CA LEU A 49 11.97 3.01 -9.33
C LEU A 49 12.56 3.58 -8.03
N ARG A 50 11.79 3.53 -6.93
CA ARG A 50 12.17 4.02 -5.60
C ARG A 50 12.69 5.46 -5.65
N ARG A 51 13.90 5.70 -5.13
CA ARG A 51 14.54 7.03 -5.08
C ARG A 51 14.84 7.61 -6.47
N SER A 52 14.89 6.77 -7.50
CA SER A 52 15.10 7.21 -8.89
C SER A 52 13.80 7.62 -9.59
N CYS A 53 12.64 7.48 -8.93
CA CYS A 53 11.37 7.90 -9.49
C CYS A 53 11.30 9.43 -9.57
N PRO A 54 11.04 10.04 -10.76
CA PRO A 54 10.90 11.49 -10.90
C PRO A 54 9.78 12.07 -10.03
N GLN A 55 8.76 11.27 -9.73
CA GLN A 55 7.61 11.64 -8.91
C GLN A 55 7.73 11.18 -7.46
N HIS A 56 8.94 10.80 -6.98
CA HIS A 56 9.14 10.25 -5.64
C HIS A 56 8.58 11.13 -4.50
N GLU A 57 8.65 12.46 -4.63
CA GLU A 57 8.08 13.39 -3.64
C GLU A 57 6.55 13.36 -3.62
N GLN A 58 5.93 13.24 -4.80
CA GLN A 58 4.48 13.25 -4.97
C GLN A 58 3.87 11.84 -4.92
N CYS A 59 4.71 10.80 -4.83
CA CYS A 59 4.28 9.41 -4.80
C CYS A 59 3.49 9.11 -3.52
N PHE A 60 2.22 8.70 -3.68
CA PHE A 60 1.32 8.35 -2.60
C PHE A 60 1.90 7.33 -1.61
N TYR A 61 2.55 6.28 -2.12
CA TYR A 61 3.20 5.27 -1.28
C TYR A 61 4.26 5.89 -0.36
N TYR A 62 5.14 6.73 -0.91
CA TYR A 62 6.19 7.37 -0.12
C TYR A 62 5.66 8.46 0.80
N GLN A 63 4.58 9.15 0.43
CA GLN A 63 3.87 10.06 1.32
C GLN A 63 3.27 9.31 2.51
N ALA A 64 2.58 8.18 2.27
CA ALA A 64 2.04 7.33 3.32
C ALA A 64 3.15 6.78 4.23
N LEU A 65 4.28 6.35 3.66
CA LEU A 65 5.44 5.88 4.43
C LEU A 65 6.03 7.00 5.29
N ARG A 66 6.17 8.21 4.76
CA ARG A 66 6.63 9.38 5.54
C ARG A 66 5.64 9.73 6.65
N ARG A 67 4.33 9.68 6.39
CA ARG A 67 3.30 9.89 7.42
C ARG A 67 3.42 8.85 8.53
N ALA A 68 3.58 7.57 8.18
CA ALA A 68 3.77 6.50 9.16
C ALA A 68 5.05 6.69 9.98
N GLN A 69 6.15 7.12 9.36
CA GLN A 69 7.42 7.38 10.04
C GLN A 69 7.37 8.53 11.04
N ASN A 70 6.47 9.50 10.84
CA ASN A 70 6.30 10.67 11.71
C ASN A 70 5.04 10.55 12.59
N ALA A 71 4.38 9.39 12.62
CA ALA A 71 3.19 9.19 13.42
C ALA A 71 3.58 8.82 14.86
N ASP A 72 2.95 9.47 15.84
CA ASP A 72 3.08 9.07 17.26
C ASP A 72 2.37 7.74 17.53
N ILE A 73 1.28 7.47 16.80
CA ILE A 73 0.47 6.25 16.92
C ILE A 73 0.23 5.70 15.52
N LEU A 74 0.59 4.43 15.31
CA LEU A 74 0.38 3.72 14.06
C LEU A 74 -0.58 2.55 14.27
N ILE A 75 -1.72 2.58 13.58
CA ILE A 75 -2.70 1.50 13.60
C ILE A 75 -2.48 0.62 12.37
N VAL A 76 -2.22 -0.67 12.59
CA VAL A 76 -2.00 -1.66 11.54
C VAL A 76 -2.82 -2.90 11.78
N ASN A 77 -3.07 -3.66 10.72
CA ASN A 77 -3.63 -5.00 10.84
C ASN A 77 -2.59 -5.99 11.41
N HIS A 78 -3.05 -6.99 12.16
CA HIS A 78 -2.23 -8.09 12.67
C HIS A 78 -1.37 -8.79 11.61
N ALA A 79 -1.90 -9.03 10.41
CA ALA A 79 -1.18 -9.67 9.31
C ALA A 79 0.03 -8.84 8.86
N LEU A 80 -0.11 -7.50 8.82
CA LEU A 80 0.99 -6.60 8.49
C LEU A 80 2.05 -6.59 9.61
N PHE A 81 1.60 -6.58 10.87
CA PHE A 81 2.51 -6.64 12.02
C PHE A 81 3.34 -7.93 12.03
N PHE A 82 2.72 -9.09 11.84
CA PHE A 82 3.45 -10.37 11.80
C PHE A 82 4.37 -10.48 10.59
N SER A 83 3.97 -9.92 9.45
CA SER A 83 4.84 -9.83 8.26
C SER A 83 6.07 -8.96 8.54
N ASP A 84 5.90 -7.83 9.23
CA ASP A 84 7.02 -6.97 9.64
C ASP A 84 7.97 -7.72 10.59
N LEU A 85 7.44 -8.43 11.58
CA LEU A 85 8.24 -9.23 12.51
C LEU A 85 9.08 -10.31 11.81
N ALA A 86 8.50 -10.99 10.81
CA ALA A 86 9.22 -11.97 10.00
C ALA A 86 10.35 -11.32 9.19
N VAL A 87 10.09 -10.15 8.58
CA VAL A 87 11.08 -9.42 7.78
C VAL A 87 12.20 -8.82 8.66
N ARG A 88 11.90 -8.39 9.89
CA ARG A 88 12.89 -7.92 10.87
C ARG A 88 13.90 -8.98 11.26
N ARG A 89 13.48 -10.24 11.39
CA ARG A 89 14.41 -11.36 11.64
C ARG A 89 15.41 -11.56 10.51
N ALA A 90 15.07 -11.16 9.28
CA ALA A 90 15.94 -11.19 8.12
C ALA A 90 16.71 -9.86 7.89
N GLY A 91 16.65 -8.92 8.85
CA GLY A 91 17.35 -7.62 8.77
C GLY A 91 16.63 -6.56 7.92
N GLY A 92 15.41 -6.81 7.47
CA GLY A 92 14.56 -5.82 6.81
C GLY A 92 13.59 -5.14 7.77
N ARG A 93 12.79 -4.20 7.27
CA ARG A 93 11.63 -3.65 7.99
C ARG A 93 10.58 -3.14 7.03
N LEU A 94 9.32 -3.30 7.40
CA LEU A 94 8.14 -2.77 6.71
C LEU A 94 7.57 -1.59 7.48
N LEU A 95 7.51 -1.70 8.81
CA LEU A 95 7.02 -0.66 9.70
C LEU A 95 8.17 0.21 10.24
N PRO A 96 7.90 1.45 10.66
CA PRO A 96 8.84 2.25 11.45
C PRO A 96 9.24 1.54 12.75
N ASP A 97 10.27 2.04 13.42
CA ASP A 97 10.63 1.54 14.75
C ASP A 97 9.55 1.94 15.77
N TYR A 98 9.24 1.05 16.70
CA TYR A 98 8.19 1.21 17.70
C TYR A 98 8.66 0.65 19.04
N ASP A 99 8.26 1.30 20.13
CA ASP A 99 8.65 0.90 21.49
C ASP A 99 7.58 0.03 22.17
N VAL A 100 6.31 0.27 21.84
CA VAL A 100 5.16 -0.40 22.45
C VAL A 100 4.20 -0.87 21.36
N VAL A 101 3.66 -2.08 21.55
CA VAL A 101 2.64 -2.65 20.68
C VAL A 101 1.43 -2.99 21.53
N ILE A 102 0.25 -2.55 21.10
CA ILE A 102 -1.03 -2.88 21.71
C ILE A 102 -1.78 -3.75 20.71
N PHE A 103 -2.13 -4.97 21.13
CA PHE A 103 -3.01 -5.84 20.36
C PHE A 103 -4.45 -5.61 20.80
N ASP A 104 -5.25 -5.11 19.88
CA ASP A 104 -6.70 -5.14 20.04
C ASP A 104 -7.21 -6.55 19.71
N GLU A 105 -8.18 -7.04 20.46
CA GLU A 105 -8.74 -8.40 20.27
C GLU A 105 -7.69 -9.53 20.28
N ALA A 106 -6.74 -9.47 21.23
CA ALA A 106 -5.66 -10.46 21.37
C ALA A 106 -6.14 -11.93 21.50
N HIS A 107 -7.42 -12.15 21.81
CA HIS A 107 -8.03 -13.47 21.86
C HIS A 107 -8.10 -14.16 20.47
N THR A 108 -8.06 -13.41 19.37
CA THR A 108 -8.05 -13.97 18.00
C THR A 108 -6.64 -14.37 17.53
N VAL A 109 -5.59 -13.98 18.26
CA VAL A 109 -4.18 -14.19 17.86
C VAL A 109 -3.75 -15.66 18.00
N GLU A 110 -4.36 -16.43 18.91
CA GLU A 110 -4.03 -17.85 19.10
C GLU A 110 -4.65 -18.79 18.04
N ALA A 111 -5.59 -18.31 17.21
CA ALA A 111 -6.23 -19.13 16.18
C ALA A 111 -5.41 -19.23 14.88
N GLY A 112 -4.29 -18.50 14.77
CA GLY A 112 -3.36 -18.56 13.64
C GLY A 112 -2.45 -19.80 13.68
N ARG A 113 -3.04 -21.00 13.57
CA ARG A 113 -2.28 -22.15 13.07
C ARG A 113 -1.88 -21.87 11.62
N CYS A 114 -0.61 -22.14 11.33
CA CYS A 114 0.04 -22.12 10.02
C CYS A 114 -0.82 -22.56 8.83
#